data_AF-X0Y7A7-F1
#
_entry.id   AF-X0Y7A7-F1
#
_cell.length_a   1.000
_cell.length_b   1.000
_cell.length_c   1.000
_cell.angle_alpha   90.00
_cell.angle_beta   90.00
_cell.angle_gamma   90.00
#
_symmetry.space_group_name_H-M   'P 1'
#
loop_
_entity.id
_entity.type
_entity.pdbx_description
1 polymer ?
#
loop_
_entity_poly.entity_id
_entity_poly.type
_entity_poly.pdbx_seq_one_letter_code
_entity_poly.pdbx_strand_id
1 'polypeptide(L)'
;MSRRIGVYICHCGSNIAGTVDVAEVARCAGMLDSVVISRDYSYMCSKPGQELIRKDIKDLELNRVVVAACSPRMHELTFQNVCRDAGLNPYLYEHANIREQCSWPHTDRELATNKAKDLVRAAVKRVHYHEALEIKEAPVNPNVLVVGGGIAGIQAALDIANGENKVYLVE
;
A
#
# COMPACT_ATOMS: atom_id res chain seq x y z
N MET A 1 -16.71 -0.52 -19.00
CA MET A 1 -16.86 -1.39 -17.80
C MET A 1 -17.18 -0.54 -16.60
N SER A 2 -18.18 -0.91 -15.80
CA SER A 2 -18.48 -0.25 -14.52
C SER A 2 -17.31 -0.43 -13.55
N ARG A 3 -16.97 0.62 -12.79
CA ARG A 3 -15.94 0.52 -11.75
C ARG A 3 -16.47 -0.28 -10.57
N ARG A 4 -15.66 -1.21 -10.06
CA ARG A 4 -15.97 -2.13 -8.96
C ARG A 4 -14.84 -2.05 -7.96
N ILE A 5 -15.03 -1.22 -6.94
CA ILE A 5 -13.99 -0.85 -5.97
C ILE A 5 -14.18 -1.68 -4.69
N GLY A 6 -13.12 -2.34 -4.24
CA GLY A 6 -13.06 -2.90 -2.88
C GLY A 6 -12.28 -1.98 -1.95
N VAL A 7 -12.84 -1.68 -0.78
CA VAL A 7 -12.22 -0.80 0.22
C VAL A 7 -11.92 -1.57 1.49
N TYR A 8 -10.68 -1.47 1.99
CA TYR A 8 -10.23 -2.23 3.15
C TYR A 8 -9.60 -1.33 4.21
N ILE A 9 -10.16 -1.31 5.41
CA ILE A 9 -9.76 -0.45 6.51
C ILE A 9 -8.96 -1.27 7.51
N CYS A 10 -7.70 -0.90 7.74
CA CYS A 10 -6.84 -1.59 8.70
C CYS A 10 -7.02 -1.03 10.11
N HIS A 11 -7.08 -1.90 11.12
CA HIS A 11 -7.01 -1.47 12.52
C HIS A 11 -5.57 -1.20 12.98
N CYS A 12 -4.63 -1.94 12.41
CA CYS A 12 -3.22 -1.95 12.81
C CYS A 12 -3.05 -2.21 14.33
N GLY A 13 -3.81 -3.18 14.85
CA GLY A 13 -4.00 -3.36 16.29
C GLY A 13 -4.71 -2.15 16.88
N SER A 14 -4.12 -1.50 17.88
CA SER A 14 -4.64 -0.24 18.45
C SER A 14 -4.11 1.02 17.75
N ASN A 15 -3.16 0.90 16.81
CA ASN A 15 -2.51 2.08 16.21
C ASN A 15 -3.47 2.95 15.41
N ILE A 16 -4.46 2.34 14.72
CA ILE A 16 -5.52 3.06 14.02
C ILE A 16 -6.80 2.98 14.83
N ALA A 17 -7.24 1.76 15.20
CA ALA A 17 -8.52 1.56 15.89
C ALA A 17 -8.61 2.19 17.30
N GLY A 18 -7.48 2.56 17.91
CA GLY A 18 -7.46 3.28 19.18
C GLY A 18 -7.96 4.73 19.06
N THR A 19 -7.75 5.36 17.90
CA THR A 19 -8.08 6.79 17.66
C THR A 19 -9.12 6.97 16.54
N VAL A 20 -9.31 5.99 15.67
CA VAL A 20 -10.23 6.06 14.53
C VAL A 20 -11.29 4.97 14.68
N ASP A 21 -12.56 5.33 14.53
CA ASP A 21 -13.63 4.36 14.45
C ASP A 21 -13.65 3.68 13.07
N VAL A 22 -12.83 2.63 12.96
CA VAL A 22 -12.61 1.88 11.72
C VAL A 22 -13.87 1.21 11.17
N ALA A 23 -14.77 0.75 12.04
CA ALA A 23 -16.03 0.14 11.63
C ALA A 23 -16.95 1.18 11.00
N GLU A 24 -17.03 2.37 11.60
CA GLU A 24 -17.79 3.48 11.05
C GLU A 24 -17.18 4.02 9.74
N VAL A 25 -15.84 4.07 9.60
CA VAL A 25 -15.17 4.39 8.33
C VAL A 25 -15.52 3.34 7.26
N ALA A 26 -15.48 2.05 7.60
CA ALA A 26 -15.83 0.98 6.67
C ALA A 26 -17.30 1.07 6.22
N ARG A 27 -18.23 1.33 7.15
CA ARG A 27 -19.64 1.54 6.85
C ARG A 27 -19.85 2.73 5.91
N CYS A 28 -19.20 3.86 6.18
CA CYS A 28 -19.27 5.05 5.32
C CYS A 28 -18.69 4.80 3.93
N ALA A 29 -17.56 4.08 3.83
CA ALA A 29 -16.95 3.77 2.55
C ALA A 29 -17.83 2.85 1.69
N GLY A 30 -18.56 1.91 2.31
CA GLY A 30 -19.49 1.01 1.62
C GLY A 30 -20.71 1.71 1.00
N MET A 31 -21.01 2.95 1.38
CA MET A 31 -22.10 3.75 0.79
C MET A 31 -21.63 4.63 -0.38
N LEU A 32 -20.34 4.65 -0.70
CA LEU A 32 -19.81 5.45 -1.80
C LEU A 32 -20.10 4.80 -3.16
N ASP A 33 -20.29 5.63 -4.18
CA ASP A 33 -20.50 5.17 -5.55
C ASP A 33 -19.34 4.27 -6.03
N SER A 34 -19.67 3.26 -6.84
CA SER A 34 -18.75 2.24 -7.35
C SER A 34 -18.09 1.32 -6.31
N VAL A 35 -18.33 1.50 -5.00
CA VAL A 35 -17.83 0.59 -3.96
C VAL A 35 -18.74 -0.63 -3.88
N VAL A 36 -18.17 -1.82 -4.13
CA VAL A 36 -18.88 -3.11 -4.12
C VAL A 36 -18.73 -3.80 -2.78
N ILE A 37 -17.59 -3.63 -2.13
CA ILE A 37 -17.29 -4.21 -0.83
C ILE A 37 -16.48 -3.23 0.01
N SER A 38 -16.79 -3.17 1.30
CA SER A 38 -16.02 -2.44 2.29
C SER A 38 -15.88 -3.30 3.53
N ARG A 39 -14.64 -3.49 4.01
CA ARG A 39 -14.34 -4.31 5.19
C ARG A 39 -13.31 -3.64 6.07
N ASP A 40 -13.38 -3.89 7.36
CA ASP A 40 -12.30 -3.62 8.28
C ASP A 40 -11.68 -4.94 8.79
N TYR A 41 -10.37 -4.92 9.05
CA TYR A 41 -9.65 -6.08 9.58
C TYR A 41 -8.44 -5.65 10.42
N SER A 42 -8.06 -6.49 11.38
CA SER A 42 -7.04 -6.15 12.38
C SER A 42 -5.69 -5.79 11.75
N TYR A 43 -5.24 -6.56 10.76
CA TYR A 43 -3.96 -6.37 10.08
C TYR A 43 -4.07 -6.66 8.59
N MET A 44 -4.36 -5.65 7.77
CA MET A 44 -4.52 -5.84 6.32
C MET A 44 -3.25 -6.36 5.62
N CYS A 45 -2.05 -6.00 6.11
CA CYS A 45 -0.80 -6.48 5.52
C CYS A 45 -0.43 -7.91 5.94
N SER A 46 -1.13 -8.50 6.92
CA SER A 46 -0.92 -9.89 7.32
C SER A 46 -1.39 -10.85 6.23
N LYS A 47 -0.91 -12.10 6.24
CA LYS A 47 -1.32 -13.13 5.26
C LYS A 47 -2.85 -13.29 5.18
N PRO A 48 -3.61 -13.38 6.29
CA PRO A 48 -5.08 -13.39 6.24
C PRO A 48 -5.69 -12.12 5.63
N GLY A 49 -5.14 -10.94 5.97
CA GLY A 49 -5.60 -9.66 5.43
C GLY A 49 -5.40 -9.55 3.91
N GLN A 50 -4.26 -10.04 3.42
CA GLN A 50 -3.97 -10.11 1.99
C GLN A 50 -4.91 -11.09 1.27
N GLU A 51 -5.20 -12.26 1.85
CA GLU A 51 -6.13 -13.21 1.24
C GLU A 51 -7.56 -12.70 1.17
N LEU A 52 -8.01 -11.91 2.14
CA LEU A 52 -9.32 -11.24 2.05
C LEU A 52 -9.41 -10.41 0.76
N ILE A 53 -8.38 -9.62 0.46
CA ILE A 53 -8.34 -8.81 -0.77
C ILE A 53 -8.30 -9.70 -2.02
N ARG A 54 -7.44 -10.73 -2.07
CA ARG A 54 -7.32 -11.61 -3.24
C ARG A 54 -8.63 -12.34 -3.54
N LYS A 55 -9.29 -12.84 -2.50
CA LYS A 55 -10.56 -13.53 -2.61
C LYS A 55 -11.64 -12.59 -3.11
N ASP A 56 -11.79 -11.42 -2.51
CA ASP A 56 -12.80 -10.45 -2.93
C ASP A 56 -12.55 -9.95 -4.37
N ILE A 57 -11.28 -9.77 -4.80
CA ILE A 57 -10.96 -9.44 -6.20
C ILE A 57 -11.56 -10.46 -7.17
N LYS A 58 -11.42 -11.75 -6.87
CA LYS A 58 -11.92 -12.85 -7.72
C LYS A 58 -13.43 -13.02 -7.60
N ASP A 59 -13.93 -13.17 -6.37
CA ASP A 59 -15.33 -13.51 -6.10
C ASP A 59 -16.29 -12.39 -6.48
N LEU A 60 -15.86 -11.13 -6.35
CA LEU A 60 -16.68 -9.95 -6.63
C LEU A 60 -16.26 -9.23 -7.90
N GLU A 61 -15.32 -9.79 -8.68
CA GLU A 61 -14.80 -9.22 -9.91
C GLU A 61 -14.37 -7.75 -9.72
N LEU A 62 -13.64 -7.49 -8.63
CA LEU A 62 -13.17 -6.13 -8.36
C LEU A 62 -12.17 -5.72 -9.42
N ASN A 63 -12.30 -4.49 -9.91
CA ASN A 63 -11.36 -3.91 -10.86
C ASN A 63 -10.60 -2.73 -10.28
N ARG A 64 -10.81 -2.37 -9.01
CA ARG A 64 -10.06 -1.35 -8.27
C ARG A 64 -9.98 -1.72 -6.79
N VAL A 65 -8.90 -1.36 -6.13
CA VAL A 65 -8.72 -1.60 -4.69
C VAL A 65 -8.26 -0.33 -3.98
N VAL A 66 -8.85 -0.05 -2.83
CA VAL A 66 -8.39 0.97 -1.88
C VAL A 66 -8.03 0.29 -0.57
N VAL A 67 -6.85 0.57 -0.03
CA VAL A 67 -6.50 0.17 1.34
C VAL A 67 -6.28 1.42 2.19
N ALA A 68 -7.06 1.54 3.25
CA ALA A 68 -6.96 2.60 4.25
C ALA A 68 -6.15 2.09 5.45
N ALA A 69 -4.86 2.44 5.51
CA ALA A 69 -3.94 1.90 6.50
C ALA A 69 -2.79 2.87 6.81
N CYS A 70 -1.56 2.40 6.65
CA CYS A 70 -0.32 3.11 6.96
C CYS A 70 0.16 3.95 5.77
N SER A 71 1.42 4.37 5.81
CA SER A 71 2.04 5.08 4.71
C SER A 71 2.21 4.20 3.47
N PRO A 72 1.93 4.70 2.25
CA PRO A 72 2.27 3.99 1.01
C PRO A 72 3.77 3.73 0.90
N ARG A 73 4.61 4.58 1.51
CA ARG A 73 6.08 4.37 1.59
C ARG A 73 6.48 3.07 2.29
N MET A 74 5.55 2.45 3.03
CA MET A 74 5.80 1.21 3.78
C MET A 74 5.20 -0.01 3.07
N HIS A 75 3.93 0.05 2.66
CA HIS A 75 3.20 -1.15 2.19
C HIS A 75 2.50 -0.99 0.83
N GLU A 76 2.75 0.08 0.06
CA GLU A 76 2.19 0.20 -1.29
C GLU A 76 2.59 -1.01 -2.16
N LEU A 77 3.89 -1.31 -2.23
CA LEU A 77 4.39 -2.46 -2.97
C LEU A 77 3.78 -3.78 -2.50
N THR A 78 3.53 -3.93 -1.19
CA THR A 78 2.87 -5.12 -0.64
C THR A 78 1.47 -5.29 -1.24
N PHE A 79 0.64 -4.26 -1.24
CA PHE A 79 -0.73 -4.35 -1.73
C PHE A 79 -0.82 -4.34 -3.26
N GLN A 80 0.12 -3.68 -3.94
CA GLN A 80 0.26 -3.80 -5.39
C GLN A 80 0.59 -5.24 -5.80
N ASN A 81 1.47 -5.92 -5.07
CA ASN A 81 1.75 -7.35 -5.27
C ASN A 81 0.49 -8.20 -5.03
N VAL A 82 -0.28 -7.90 -3.98
CA VAL A 82 -1.57 -8.58 -3.73
C VAL A 82 -2.53 -8.46 -4.90
N CYS A 83 -2.68 -7.25 -5.45
CA CYS A 83 -3.51 -7.02 -6.64
C CYS A 83 -2.96 -7.82 -7.83
N ARG A 84 -1.66 -7.74 -8.09
CA ARG A 84 -1.00 -8.44 -9.20
C ARG A 84 -1.21 -9.94 -9.16
N ASP A 85 -0.93 -10.61 -8.03
CA ASP A 85 -1.10 -12.07 -7.98
C ASP A 85 -2.58 -12.51 -7.85
N ALA A 86 -3.50 -11.56 -7.68
CA ALA A 86 -4.95 -11.79 -7.87
C ALA A 86 -5.41 -11.52 -9.33
N GLY A 87 -4.52 -11.13 -10.23
CA GLY A 87 -4.84 -10.82 -11.64
C GLY A 87 -5.30 -9.38 -11.88
N LEU A 88 -5.24 -8.51 -10.89
CA LEU A 88 -5.55 -7.09 -11.01
C LEU A 88 -4.27 -6.29 -11.28
N ASN A 89 -4.31 -5.39 -12.27
CA ASN A 89 -3.16 -4.52 -12.55
C ASN A 89 -2.78 -3.71 -11.29
N PRO A 90 -1.49 -3.70 -10.88
CA PRO A 90 -1.05 -3.12 -9.61
C PRO A 90 -1.29 -1.61 -9.51
N TYR A 91 -1.48 -0.90 -10.63
CA TYR A 91 -1.74 0.53 -10.66
C TYR A 91 -3.23 0.89 -10.55
N LEU A 92 -4.10 -0.13 -10.56
CA LEU A 92 -5.53 -0.01 -10.27
C LEU A 92 -5.83 -0.05 -8.76
N TYR A 93 -4.86 0.39 -7.98
CA TYR A 93 -4.82 0.40 -6.53
C TYR A 93 -4.57 1.83 -6.04
N GLU A 94 -5.16 2.20 -4.90
CA GLU A 94 -4.89 3.46 -4.20
C GLU A 94 -4.74 3.24 -2.69
N HIS A 95 -3.86 4.02 -2.06
CA HIS A 95 -3.59 3.95 -0.63
C HIS A 95 -4.17 5.19 0.08
N ALA A 96 -4.97 4.97 1.13
CA ALA A 96 -5.37 6.02 2.06
C ALA A 96 -4.56 5.91 3.36
N ASN A 97 -3.67 6.86 3.63
CA ASN A 97 -2.89 6.87 4.87
C ASN A 97 -3.74 7.44 6.01
N ILE A 98 -4.30 6.55 6.84
CA ILE A 98 -5.10 6.91 8.02
C ILE A 98 -4.36 6.63 9.33
N ARG A 99 -3.07 6.29 9.29
CA ARG A 99 -2.22 6.08 10.48
C ARG A 99 -1.32 7.27 10.73
N GLU A 100 -0.22 7.37 9.99
CA GLU A 100 0.76 8.46 10.14
C GLU A 100 0.14 9.84 9.87
N GLN A 101 -0.86 9.90 8.98
CA GLN A 101 -1.53 11.16 8.61
C GLN A 101 -2.88 11.36 9.30
N CYS A 102 -3.31 10.47 10.20
CA CYS A 102 -4.59 10.63 10.90
C CYS A 102 -4.57 10.09 12.34
N SER A 103 -4.53 8.77 12.56
CA SER A 103 -4.68 8.22 13.92
C SER A 103 -3.55 8.56 14.89
N TRP A 104 -2.30 8.66 14.42
CA TRP A 104 -1.15 8.99 15.25
C TRP A 104 -1.05 10.48 15.62
N PRO A 105 -1.24 11.44 14.70
CA PRO A 105 -1.13 12.86 15.04
C PRO A 105 -2.39 13.44 15.70
N HIS A 106 -3.45 12.66 15.92
CA HIS A 106 -4.73 13.15 16.46
C HIS A 106 -5.07 12.41 17.75
N THR A 107 -5.70 13.12 18.68
CA THR A 107 -6.17 12.55 19.97
C THR A 107 -7.69 12.53 20.07
N ASP A 108 -8.36 13.43 19.37
CA ASP A 108 -9.83 13.45 19.25
C ASP A 108 -10.28 12.37 18.26
N ARG A 109 -11.03 11.40 18.79
CA ARG A 109 -11.52 10.24 18.03
C ARG A 109 -12.57 10.61 16.99
N GLU A 110 -13.45 11.55 17.28
CA GLU A 110 -14.50 11.96 16.34
C GLU A 110 -13.87 12.71 15.16
N LEU A 111 -12.98 13.65 15.45
CA LEU A 111 -12.24 14.40 14.43
C LEU A 111 -11.37 13.47 13.57
N ALA A 112 -10.64 12.54 14.18
CA ALA A 112 -9.82 11.56 13.45
C ALA A 112 -10.68 10.64 12.60
N THR A 113 -11.84 10.21 13.09
CA THR A 113 -12.78 9.38 12.32
C THR A 113 -13.32 10.13 11.11
N ASN A 114 -13.73 11.38 11.26
CA ASN A 114 -14.22 12.19 10.15
C ASN A 114 -13.14 12.45 9.10
N LYS A 115 -11.91 12.77 9.54
CA LYS A 115 -10.77 12.88 8.63
C LYS A 115 -10.48 11.59 7.88
N ALA A 116 -10.50 10.43 8.56
CA ALA A 116 -10.29 9.14 7.92
C ALA A 116 -11.35 8.85 6.84
N LYS A 117 -12.64 9.18 7.10
CA LYS A 117 -13.71 9.08 6.09
C LYS A 117 -13.41 9.93 4.86
N ASP A 118 -12.93 11.15 5.05
CA ASP A 118 -12.61 12.06 3.94
C ASP A 118 -11.41 11.56 3.12
N LEU A 119 -10.37 11.06 3.78
CA LEU A 119 -9.21 10.46 3.12
C LEU A 119 -9.61 9.23 2.30
N VAL A 120 -10.47 8.35 2.85
CA VAL A 120 -10.98 7.18 2.12
C VAL A 120 -11.87 7.61 0.95
N ARG A 121 -12.75 8.60 1.13
CA ARG A 121 -13.59 9.13 0.05
C ARG A 121 -12.73 9.70 -1.09
N ALA A 122 -11.68 10.43 -0.76
CA ALA A 122 -10.74 10.96 -1.75
C ALA A 122 -10.01 9.83 -2.50
N ALA A 123 -9.53 8.80 -1.79
CA ALA A 123 -8.87 7.64 -2.41
C ALA A 123 -9.81 6.86 -3.33
N VAL A 124 -11.06 6.61 -2.90
CA VAL A 124 -12.09 5.97 -3.73
C VAL A 124 -12.37 6.79 -4.99
N LYS A 125 -12.51 8.11 -4.85
CA LYS A 125 -12.74 9.00 -6.00
C LYS A 125 -11.54 9.00 -6.96
N ARG A 126 -10.32 8.95 -6.44
CA ARG A 126 -9.09 8.93 -7.24
C ARG A 126 -8.93 7.61 -8.00
N VAL A 127 -9.06 6.47 -7.31
CA VAL A 127 -8.87 5.14 -7.91
C VAL A 127 -9.89 4.85 -9.03
N HIS A 128 -11.06 5.48 -8.97
CA HIS A 128 -12.08 5.41 -10.03
C HIS A 128 -11.53 5.81 -11.40
N TYR A 129 -10.62 6.80 -11.44
CA TYR A 129 -10.00 7.32 -12.66
C TYR A 129 -8.64 6.69 -12.98
N HIS A 130 -8.12 5.80 -12.14
CA HIS A 130 -6.87 5.11 -12.47
C HIS A 130 -7.01 4.30 -13.76
N GLU A 131 -5.94 4.24 -14.52
CA GLU A 131 -5.79 3.42 -15.72
C GLU A 131 -4.75 2.34 -15.46
N ALA A 132 -4.87 1.23 -16.18
CA ALA A 132 -3.88 0.17 -16.08
C ALA A 132 -2.58 0.68 -16.70
N LEU A 133 -1.46 0.55 -15.98
CA LEU A 133 -0.14 0.91 -16.48
C LEU A 133 0.71 -0.34 -16.70
N GLU A 134 1.69 -0.22 -17.58
CA GLU A 134 2.68 -1.26 -17.87
C GLU A 134 4.01 -0.93 -17.20
N ILE A 135 4.65 -1.96 -16.64
CA ILE A 135 5.99 -1.83 -16.08
C ILE A 135 6.96 -1.72 -17.25
N LYS A 136 7.77 -0.67 -17.25
CA LYS A 136 8.85 -0.51 -18.23
C LYS A 136 10.10 -1.20 -17.73
N GLU A 137 10.66 -2.05 -18.57
CA GLU A 137 11.96 -2.67 -18.33
C GLU A 137 13.08 -1.76 -18.87
N ALA A 138 14.19 -1.74 -18.16
CA ALA A 138 15.38 -1.00 -18.56
C ALA A 138 16.63 -1.85 -18.29
N PRO A 139 17.66 -1.77 -19.16
CA PRO A 139 18.90 -2.49 -18.94
C PRO A 139 19.62 -1.96 -17.70
N VAL A 140 20.15 -2.88 -16.88
CA VAL A 140 20.93 -2.55 -15.69
C VAL A 140 22.41 -2.70 -16.01
N ASN A 141 23.21 -1.67 -15.72
CA ASN A 141 24.68 -1.79 -15.75
C ASN A 141 25.12 -2.60 -14.51
N PRO A 142 25.80 -3.74 -14.68
CA PRO A 142 26.16 -4.60 -13.55
C PRO A 142 27.32 -4.05 -12.70
N ASN A 143 28.00 -2.99 -13.16
CA ASN A 143 29.10 -2.40 -12.41
C ASN A 143 28.58 -1.63 -11.19
N VAL A 144 29.23 -1.83 -10.03
CA VAL A 144 28.88 -1.15 -8.78
C VAL A 144 29.85 -0.02 -8.48
N LEU A 145 29.35 1.09 -7.93
CA LEU A 145 30.15 2.19 -7.39
C LEU A 145 29.93 2.25 -5.87
N VAL A 146 31.02 2.16 -5.12
CA VAL A 146 31.06 2.41 -3.68
C VAL A 146 31.73 3.77 -3.44
N VAL A 147 31.08 4.64 -2.68
CA VAL A 147 31.57 5.98 -2.34
C VAL A 147 31.94 6.01 -0.85
N GLY A 148 33.20 6.28 -0.56
CA GLY A 148 33.81 6.26 0.77
C GLY A 148 34.63 4.99 1.01
N GLY A 149 35.94 5.14 1.17
CA GLY A 149 36.93 4.10 1.45
C GLY A 149 37.12 3.78 2.94
N GLY A 150 36.12 4.08 3.78
CA GLY A 150 36.10 3.65 5.19
C GLY A 150 35.79 2.16 5.33
N ILE A 151 35.73 1.66 6.58
CA ILE A 151 35.52 0.22 6.88
C ILE A 151 34.27 -0.35 6.20
N ALA A 152 33.17 0.41 6.16
CA ALA A 152 31.93 -0.01 5.51
C ALA A 152 32.08 -0.13 3.99
N GLY A 153 32.75 0.84 3.34
CA GLY A 153 32.94 0.83 1.90
C GLY A 153 33.95 -0.22 1.44
N ILE A 154 35.04 -0.41 2.18
CA ILE A 154 35.99 -1.50 1.92
C ILE A 154 35.28 -2.85 2.01
N GLN A 155 34.50 -3.10 3.07
CA GLN A 155 33.78 -4.36 3.23
C GLN A 155 32.77 -4.58 2.11
N ALA A 156 31.96 -3.56 1.78
CA ALA A 156 31.00 -3.63 0.69
C ALA A 156 31.69 -3.94 -0.66
N ALA A 157 32.81 -3.27 -0.95
CA ALA A 157 33.57 -3.51 -2.17
C ALA A 157 34.13 -4.94 -2.23
N LEU A 158 34.70 -5.45 -1.13
CA LEU A 158 35.20 -6.83 -1.05
C LEU A 158 34.09 -7.86 -1.27
N ASP A 159 32.92 -7.70 -0.63
CA ASP A 159 31.80 -8.63 -0.79
C ASP A 159 31.30 -8.67 -2.24
N ILE A 160 31.21 -7.50 -2.89
CA ILE A 160 30.81 -7.40 -4.30
C ILE A 160 31.85 -8.04 -5.23
N ALA A 161 33.14 -7.76 -5.01
CA ALA A 161 34.21 -8.32 -5.84
C ALA A 161 34.36 -9.84 -5.65
N ASN A 162 34.20 -10.35 -4.42
CA ASN A 162 34.21 -11.78 -4.13
C ASN A 162 33.00 -12.51 -4.74
N GLY A 163 31.89 -11.80 -4.95
CA GLY A 163 30.75 -12.26 -5.75
C GLY A 163 30.98 -12.15 -7.27
N GLU A 164 32.22 -11.94 -7.72
CA GLU A 164 32.63 -11.82 -9.13
C GLU A 164 32.01 -10.62 -9.88
N ASN A 165 31.57 -9.58 -9.17
CA ASN A 165 31.02 -8.37 -9.77
C ASN A 165 32.06 -7.24 -9.80
N LYS A 166 32.06 -6.46 -10.88
CA LYS A 166 32.97 -5.31 -11.02
C LYS A 166 32.54 -4.18 -10.07
N VAL A 167 33.48 -3.73 -9.23
CA VAL A 167 33.27 -2.62 -8.31
C VAL A 167 34.30 -1.52 -8.50
N TYR A 168 33.85 -0.27 -8.44
CA TYR A 168 34.68 0.93 -8.34
C TYR A 168 34.56 1.47 -6.92
N LEU A 169 35.67 1.70 -6.23
CA LEU A 169 35.70 2.39 -4.93
C LEU A 169 36.28 3.78 -5.13
N VAL A 170 35.53 4.81 -4.75
CA VAL A 170 35.96 6.22 -4.82
C VAL A 170 36.00 6.79 -3.41
N GLU A 171 37.11 7.42 -3.06
CA GLU A 171 37.34 8.19 -1.84
C GLU A 171 37.65 9.64 -2.20
#